data_AF-A0A9N7R2X7-F1
#
_entry.id   AF-A0A9N7R2X7-F1
#
_cell.length_a   1.000
_cell.length_b   1.000
_cell.length_c   1.000
_cell.angle_alpha   90.00
_cell.angle_beta   90.00
_cell.angle_gamma   90.00
#
_symmetry.space_group_name_H-M   'P 1'
#
loop_
_entity.id
_entity.type
_entity.pdbx_description
1 polymer ?
#
loop_
_entity_poly.entity_id
_entity_poly.type
_entity_poly.pdbx_seq_one_letter_code
_entity_poly.pdbx_strand_id
1 'polypeptide(L)' 'CTESFRKVPIKFQGVTVKADLYALPLVRPNVIVGVQWLEGLGKVTTDYRTGIMEFNSGGRQVTL' A
#
# COMPACT_ATOMS: atom_id res chain seq x y z
N CYS A 1 17.12 5.99 -9.54
CA CYS A 1 16.64 5.16 -8.41
C CYS A 1 17.88 4.50 -7.82
N THR A 2 18.32 4.92 -6.64
CA THR A 2 19.69 4.60 -6.16
C THR A 2 19.72 3.36 -5.27
N GLU A 3 18.59 3.03 -4.62
CA GLU A 3 18.48 1.88 -3.72
C GLU A 3 17.09 1.23 -3.85
N SER A 4 17.06 -0.10 -3.71
CA SER A 4 15.84 -0.90 -3.69
C SER A 4 15.86 -1.86 -2.52
N PHE A 5 14.72 -2.00 -1.83
CA PHE A 5 14.55 -2.88 -0.70
C PHE A 5 13.53 -3.96 -1.06
N ARG A 6 13.87 -5.23 -0.84
CA ARG A 6 13.02 -6.36 -1.25
C ARG A 6 12.14 -6.85 -0.11
N LYS A 7 10.88 -7.21 -0.42
CA LYS A 7 9.91 -7.84 0.49
C LYS A 7 9.77 -7.14 1.84
N VAL A 8 9.83 -5.80 1.84
CA VAL A 8 9.69 -4.98 3.03
C VAL A 8 8.28 -5.18 3.61
N PRO A 9 8.16 -5.57 4.89
CA PRO A 9 6.86 -5.68 5.53
C PRO A 9 6.33 -4.28 5.84
N ILE A 10 5.18 -3.94 5.25
CA ILE A 10 4.49 -2.68 5.46
C ILE A 10 3.20 -2.98 6.22
N LYS A 11 2.98 -2.27 7.34
CA LYS A 11 1.82 -2.48 8.21
C LYS A 11 0.79 -1.37 7.98
N PHE A 12 -0.43 -1.77 7.60
CA PHE A 12 -1.57 -0.91 7.36
C PHE A 12 -2.75 -1.35 8.21
N GLN A 13 -3.18 -0.55 9.19
CA GLN A 13 -4.39 -0.83 10.02
C GLN A 13 -4.52 -2.29 10.49
N GLY A 14 -3.39 -2.90 10.90
CA GLY A 14 -3.35 -4.28 11.39
C GLY A 14 -3.18 -5.37 10.31
N VAL A 15 -3.05 -5.03 9.04
CA VAL A 15 -2.63 -5.93 7.95
C VAL A 15 -1.16 -5.69 7.64
N THR A 16 -0.42 -6.76 7.37
CA THR A 16 0.97 -6.66 6.89
C THR A 16 1.05 -7.16 5.46
N VAL A 17 1.54 -6.30 4.58
CA VAL A 17 1.76 -6.60 3.17
C VAL A 17 3.26 -6.51 2.90
N LYS A 18 3.81 -7.45 2.15
CA LYS A 18 5.22 -7.41 1.74
C LYS A 18 5.33 -6.79 0.35
N ALA A 19 6.20 -5.81 0.19
CA ALA A 19 6.42 -5.17 -1.09
C ALA A 19 7.88 -4.78 -1.30
N ASP A 20 8.26 -4.67 -2.57
CA ASP A 20 9.53 -4.10 -2.94
C ASP A 20 9.40 -2.56 -2.96
N LEU A 21 10.35 -1.87 -2.34
CA LEU A 21 10.37 -0.41 -2.22
C LEU A 21 11.57 0.16 -2.96
N TYR A 22 11.37 1.35 -3.53
CA TYR A 22 12.40 2.10 -4.23
C TYR A 22 12.63 3.42 -3.51
N ALA A 23 13.89 3.73 -3.18
CA ALA A 23 14.22 4.98 -2.52
C ALA A 23 14.11 6.14 -3.50
N LEU A 24 13.28 7.13 -3.14
CA LEU A 24 13.08 8.36 -3.89
C LEU A 24 13.37 9.56 -2.96
N PRO A 25 14.14 10.57 -3.41
CA PRO A 25 14.38 11.78 -2.62
C PRO A 25 13.15 12.68 -2.64
N LEU A 26 12.15 12.35 -1.82
CA LEU A 26 10.88 13.08 -1.71
C LEU A 26 10.86 13.89 -0.42
N VAL A 27 10.41 15.16 -0.51
CA VAL A 27 10.16 15.98 0.68
C VAL A 27 8.91 15.48 1.41
N ARG A 28 7.85 15.14 0.67
CA ARG A 28 6.63 14.41 1.05
C ARG A 28 5.97 13.85 -0.22
N PRO A 29 5.15 12.78 -0.16
CA PRO A 29 4.83 11.93 0.99
C PRO A 29 5.97 10.98 1.38
N ASN A 30 5.89 10.34 2.56
CA ASN A 30 6.91 9.38 3.01
C ASN A 30 6.94 8.10 2.16
N VAL A 31 5.79 7.69 1.62
CA VAL A 31 5.65 6.50 0.76
C VAL A 31 4.66 6.84 -0.35
N ILE A 32 4.99 6.48 -1.58
CA ILE A 32 4.06 6.49 -2.71
C ILE A 32 3.67 5.04 -2.99
N VAL A 33 2.37 4.78 -2.95
CA VAL A 33 1.81 3.46 -3.28
C VAL A 33 1.32 3.50 -4.73
N GLY A 34 2.04 2.80 -5.61
CA GLY A 34 1.66 2.69 -7.02
C GLY A 34 0.52 1.69 -7.24
N VAL A 35 -0.10 1.76 -8.42
CA VAL A 35 -1.21 0.85 -8.81
C VAL A 35 -0.82 -0.64 -8.75
N GLN A 36 0.41 -0.98 -9.12
CA GLN A 36 0.92 -2.36 -9.07
C GLN A 36 0.93 -2.96 -7.65
N TRP A 37 1.11 -2.10 -6.64
CA TRP A 37 1.00 -2.54 -5.26
C TRP A 37 -0.46 -2.79 -4.87
N LEU A 38 -1.37 -1.91 -5.31
CA LEU A 38 -2.82 -2.05 -5.07
C LEU A 38 -3.40 -3.31 -5.71
N GLU A 39 -2.90 -3.72 -6.87
CA GLU A 39 -3.28 -5.00 -7.50
C GLU A 39 -3.01 -6.19 -6.57
N GLY A 40 -1.95 -6.15 -5.77
CA GLY A 40 -1.62 -7.18 -4.79
C GLY A 40 -2.63 -7.31 -3.64
N LEU A 41 -3.46 -6.29 -3.41
CA LEU A 41 -4.56 -6.34 -2.44
C LEU A 41 -5.83 -7.02 -2.99
N GLY A 42 -5.87 -7.30 -4.29
CA GLY A 42 -7.08 -7.75 -4.97
C GLY A 42 -8.04 -6.59 -5.24
N LYS A 43 -9.35 -6.84 -5.10
CA LYS A 43 -10.35 -5.80 -5.36
C LYS A 43 -10.31 -4.74 -4.25
N VAL A 44 -10.03 -3.50 -4.65
CA VAL A 44 -10.02 -2.32 -3.78
C VAL A 44 -11.16 -1.38 -4.20
N THR A 45 -11.90 -0.85 -3.23
CA THR A 45 -12.87 0.24 -3.41
C THR A 45 -12.32 1.49 -2.73
N THR A 46 -12.31 2.62 -3.43
CA THR A 46 -11.81 3.89 -2.90
C THR A 46 -12.91 4.94 -2.93
N ASP A 47 -13.23 5.52 -1.77
CA ASP A 47 -14.04 6.74 -1.69
C ASP A 47 -13.12 7.95 -1.88
N TYR A 48 -13.17 8.57 -3.05
CA TYR A 48 -12.34 9.74 -3.37
C TYR A 48 -12.70 11.01 -2.59
N ARG A 49 -13.88 11.07 -1.96
CA ARG A 49 -14.26 12.21 -1.12
C ARG A 49 -13.62 12.14 0.26
N THR A 50 -13.53 10.95 0.83
CA THR A 50 -12.98 10.73 2.18
C THR A 50 -11.53 10.24 2.17
N GLY A 51 -11.06 9.74 1.04
CA GLY A 51 -9.77 9.07 0.91
C GLY A 51 -9.75 7.64 1.46
N ILE A 52 -10.90 7.12 1.90
CA ILE A 52 -10.99 5.80 2.51
C ILE A 52 -10.86 4.71 1.46
N MET A 53 -10.04 3.69 1.74
CA MET A 53 -9.86 2.52 0.88
C MET A 53 -10.32 1.25 1.57
N GLU A 54 -11.04 0.40 0.86
CA GLU A 54 -11.54 -0.87 1.38
C GLU A 54 -11.13 -2.05 0.51
N PHE A 55 -10.67 -3.13 1.13
CA PHE A 55 -10.32 -4.37 0.43
C PHE A 55 -10.50 -5.60 1.33
N ASN A 56 -10.56 -6.78 0.72
CA ASN A 56 -10.63 -8.05 1.46
C ASN A 56 -9.23 -8.65 1.62
N SER A 57 -8.85 -8.97 2.86
CA SER A 57 -7.61 -9.69 3.16
C SER A 57 -7.95 -10.94 3.99
N GLY A 58 -7.82 -12.12 3.39
CA GLY A 58 -8.07 -13.39 4.06
C GLY A 58 -9.49 -13.56 4.60
N GLY A 59 -10.50 -13.01 3.91
CA GLY A 59 -11.91 -13.04 4.33
C GLY A 59 -12.30 -11.87 5.23
N ARG A 60 -11.35 -11.04 5.70
CA ARG A 60 -11.62 -9.87 6.52
C ARG A 60 -11.64 -8.60 5.67
N GLN A 61 -12.66 -7.75 5.86
CA GLN A 61 -12.67 -6.41 5.28
C GLN A 61 -11.70 -5.49 6.03
N VAL A 62 -10.88 -4.76 5.28
CA VAL A 62 -9.85 -3.85 5.78
C VAL A 62 -10.15 -2.47 5.25
N THR A 63 -10.10 -1.47 6.12
CA THR A 63 -10.37 -0.05 5.80
C THR A 63 -9.12 0.76 6.12
N LEU A 64 -8.63 1.54 5.15
CA LEU A 64 -7.47 2.45 5.27
C LEU A 64 -7.89 3.90 5.17
#